data_AF-A0A1Y3BE80-F1
#
_entry.id   AF-A0A1Y3BE80-F1
#
_cell.length_a   1.000
_cell.length_b   1.000
_cell.length_c   1.000
_cell.angle_alpha   90.00
_cell.angle_beta   90.00
_cell.angle_gamma   90.00
#
_symmetry.space_group_name_H-M   'P 1'
#
loop_
_entity.id
_entity.type
_entity.pdbx_description
1 polymer ?
#
loop_
_entity_poly.entity_id
_entity_poly.type
_entity_poly.pdbx_seq_one_letter_code
_entity_poly.pdbx_strand_id
1 'polypeptide(L)'
;MILFSLFTFAIFWNLLILNKESKCIQSTSSAVVHQTSINSIARQQTRIVDRFRFNRGSLINVGFQLAQNSCTYIAMHDVDLLPLNDQLSYEFPYNGPFHVSSPSLHPNYHYKTYVGGIMLISNEHFKLVNGFSNNYFGWGLEDDEFYARLMEANLKIYRPENIQTNQSNTFAHIHDRNVYKRDTAKLFNQKEVTRKRDRKTGLNTTKFNLLNIYHMSIENIEFRIFNVAIECNVDRTPWCLKQPSSSSSSSIKFKNQLQQQPQLNH
;
A
#
# COMPACT_ATOMS: atom_id res chain seq x y z
N MET A 1 -33.10 -13.76 -29.85
CA MET A 1 -32.43 -15.07 -29.80
C MET A 1 -30.97 -14.82 -29.46
N ILE A 2 -30.54 -15.29 -28.28
CA ILE A 2 -29.16 -15.45 -27.76
C ILE A 2 -28.39 -14.13 -27.50
N LEU A 3 -28.50 -13.51 -26.32
CA LEU A 3 -27.72 -13.75 -25.08
C LEU A 3 -26.20 -13.81 -25.29
N PHE A 4 -25.48 -12.81 -24.78
CA PHE A 4 -24.34 -13.05 -23.89
C PHE A 4 -24.30 -11.99 -22.78
N SER A 5 -24.83 -12.41 -21.64
CA SER A 5 -24.38 -12.01 -20.31
C SER A 5 -22.85 -12.12 -20.23
N LEU A 6 -22.20 -11.18 -19.53
CA LEU A 6 -21.25 -11.52 -18.47
C LEU A 6 -20.88 -10.25 -17.69
N PHE A 7 -21.49 -10.16 -16.51
CA PHE A 7 -21.03 -9.39 -15.37
C PHE A 7 -19.52 -9.58 -15.15
N THR A 8 -18.80 -8.53 -14.77
CA THR A 8 -17.53 -8.73 -14.04
C THR A 8 -17.21 -7.54 -13.13
N PHE A 9 -17.35 -7.80 -11.83
CA PHE A 9 -16.95 -6.94 -10.70
C PHE A 9 -15.42 -6.94 -10.54
N ALA A 10 -14.79 -5.79 -10.20
CA ALA A 10 -13.38 -5.76 -9.81
C ALA A 10 -13.02 -4.54 -8.93
N ILE A 11 -12.08 -4.75 -8.01
CA ILE A 11 -11.69 -3.93 -6.85
C ILE A 11 -10.17 -3.91 -6.82
N PHE A 12 -9.43 -2.78 -6.80
CA PHE A 12 -8.05 -2.68 -6.27
C PHE A 12 -7.69 -1.28 -5.76
N TRP A 13 -6.48 -1.18 -5.20
CA TRP A 13 -6.07 -0.24 -4.18
C TRP A 13 -4.75 0.46 -4.52
N ASN A 14 -4.56 1.62 -3.90
CA ASN A 14 -3.46 2.60 -3.97
C ASN A 14 -3.50 3.51 -5.19
N LEU A 15 -4.03 4.72 -4.94
CA LEU A 15 -3.88 5.88 -5.80
C LEU A 15 -2.89 6.85 -5.13
N LEU A 16 -1.82 7.18 -5.84
CA LEU A 16 -0.93 8.29 -5.50
C LEU A 16 -1.53 9.55 -6.16
N ILE A 17 -2.16 10.43 -5.38
CA ILE A 17 -2.71 11.69 -5.92
C ILE A 17 -1.59 12.75 -5.93
N LEU A 18 -1.29 13.28 -7.11
CA LEU A 18 -0.42 14.45 -7.31
C LEU A 18 -1.26 15.55 -7.98
N ASN A 19 -1.48 16.66 -7.30
CA ASN A 19 -2.26 17.81 -7.79
C ASN A 19 -1.42 18.66 -8.80
N LYS A 20 -2.09 19.50 -9.60
CA LYS A 20 -1.55 20.25 -10.75
C LYS A 20 -0.75 21.50 -10.38
N GLU A 21 -1.03 22.16 -9.26
CA GLU A 21 -0.41 23.46 -8.94
C GLU A 21 0.87 23.37 -8.10
N SER A 22 1.03 22.26 -7.38
CA SER A 22 2.30 21.76 -6.90
C SER A 22 2.29 20.29 -7.18
N LYS A 23 3.37 19.76 -7.72
CA LYS A 23 3.48 18.36 -8.12
C LYS A 23 3.42 17.35 -6.95
N CYS A 24 2.90 17.76 -5.78
CA CYS A 24 2.84 17.14 -4.46
C CYS A 24 1.57 17.51 -3.71
N ILE A 25 1.35 16.85 -2.58
CA ILE A 25 0.34 17.22 -1.60
C ILE A 25 0.63 18.65 -1.14
N GLN A 26 -0.26 19.57 -1.51
CA GLN A 26 -0.26 20.93 -0.99
C GLN A 26 -1.16 20.95 0.24
N SER A 27 -0.67 21.52 1.34
CA SER A 27 -1.38 21.66 2.60
C SER A 27 -2.63 22.53 2.42
N THR A 28 -3.77 21.92 2.13
CA THR A 28 -5.07 22.58 2.31
C THR A 28 -6.13 21.55 2.68
N SER A 29 -7.04 21.96 3.55
CA SER A 29 -8.29 21.31 3.93
C SER A 29 -9.16 20.88 2.73
N SER A 30 -8.90 21.40 1.53
CA SER A 30 -9.56 21.01 0.28
C SER A 30 -9.14 19.64 -0.27
N ALA A 31 -7.97 19.09 0.12
CA ALA A 31 -7.52 17.77 -0.35
C ALA A 31 -8.38 16.61 0.21
N VAL A 32 -9.01 16.81 1.38
CA VAL A 32 -9.84 15.81 2.07
C VAL A 32 -11.24 15.71 1.47
N VAL A 33 -11.82 16.84 1.05
CA VAL A 33 -13.22 16.95 0.60
C VAL A 33 -13.48 16.24 -0.73
N HIS A 34 -12.46 16.08 -1.58
CA HIS A 34 -12.61 15.49 -2.92
C HIS A 34 -11.98 14.10 -3.07
N GLN A 35 -11.38 13.57 -2.00
CA GLN A 35 -10.84 12.22 -1.96
C GLN A 35 -11.95 11.18 -2.21
N THR A 36 -13.20 11.45 -1.81
CA THR A 36 -14.39 10.60 -2.06
C THR A 36 -14.66 10.35 -3.55
N SER A 37 -14.65 11.39 -4.37
CA SER A 37 -14.94 11.29 -5.80
C SER A 37 -13.77 10.63 -6.55
N ILE A 38 -12.53 10.92 -6.15
CA ILE A 38 -11.30 10.25 -6.62
C ILE A 38 -11.28 8.76 -6.25
N ASN A 39 -11.71 8.43 -5.03
CA ASN A 39 -11.85 7.05 -4.59
C ASN A 39 -12.96 6.33 -5.37
N SER A 40 -14.03 7.01 -5.78
CA SER A 40 -15.11 6.45 -6.60
C SER A 40 -14.63 5.95 -7.97
N ILE A 41 -13.75 6.69 -8.66
CA ILE A 41 -13.19 6.27 -9.94
C ILE A 41 -12.00 5.31 -9.77
N ALA A 42 -11.15 5.51 -8.77
CA ALA A 42 -10.12 4.52 -8.41
C ALA A 42 -10.75 3.14 -8.15
N ARG A 43 -11.96 3.09 -7.55
CA ARG A 43 -12.74 1.86 -7.36
C ARG A 43 -13.18 1.18 -8.66
N GLN A 44 -13.43 1.92 -9.74
CA GLN A 44 -13.97 1.35 -11.00
C GLN A 44 -12.91 0.79 -11.96
N GLN A 45 -11.66 1.25 -11.88
CA GLN A 45 -10.68 1.03 -12.96
C GLN A 45 -9.59 0.01 -12.65
N THR A 46 -9.55 -0.47 -11.41
CA THR A 46 -8.50 -1.36 -10.96
C THR A 46 -8.74 -2.79 -11.42
N ARG A 47 -7.82 -3.30 -12.27
CA ARG A 47 -7.70 -4.71 -12.66
C ARG A 47 -6.30 -5.19 -12.32
N ILE A 48 -6.12 -6.13 -11.39
CA ILE A 48 -4.85 -6.86 -11.28
C ILE A 48 -4.77 -7.74 -12.53
N VAL A 49 -4.14 -7.20 -13.56
CA VAL A 49 -3.66 -7.94 -14.73
C VAL A 49 -2.47 -8.83 -14.35
N ASP A 50 -1.91 -8.63 -13.15
CA ASP A 50 -0.73 -9.32 -12.69
C ASP A 50 -1.02 -10.73 -12.13
N ARG A 51 -0.13 -11.66 -12.47
CA ARG A 51 -0.12 -13.03 -11.93
C ARG A 51 0.23 -13.09 -10.44
N PHE A 52 0.71 -11.97 -9.89
CA PHE A 52 1.16 -11.85 -8.52
C PHE A 52 0.09 -11.28 -7.59
N ARG A 53 0.22 -11.59 -6.30
CA ARG A 53 -0.58 -11.02 -5.21
C ARG A 53 -0.22 -9.55 -5.01
N PHE A 54 -1.11 -8.80 -4.37
CA PHE A 54 -0.92 -7.38 -4.10
C PHE A 54 0.31 -7.13 -3.21
N ASN A 55 1.13 -6.12 -3.52
CA ASN A 55 2.33 -5.78 -2.75
C ASN A 55 2.36 -4.26 -2.48
N ARG A 56 1.78 -3.85 -1.36
CA ARG A 56 1.62 -2.44 -0.97
C ARG A 56 2.97 -1.73 -0.84
N GLY A 57 3.92 -2.34 -0.12
CA GLY A 57 5.25 -1.76 0.10
C GLY A 57 6.01 -1.49 -1.20
N SER A 58 6.04 -2.46 -2.12
CA SER A 58 6.69 -2.28 -3.43
C SER A 58 5.98 -1.20 -4.26
N LEU A 59 4.65 -1.15 -4.26
CA LEU A 59 3.90 -0.10 -4.97
C LEU A 59 4.23 1.30 -4.43
N ILE A 60 4.40 1.45 -3.12
CA ILE A 60 4.82 2.72 -2.51
C ILE A 60 6.25 3.08 -2.95
N ASN A 61 7.18 2.11 -2.97
CA ASN A 61 8.53 2.35 -3.49
C ASN A 61 8.49 2.82 -4.95
N VAL A 62 7.67 2.19 -5.79
CA VAL A 62 7.49 2.60 -7.20
C VAL A 62 6.92 4.02 -7.29
N GLY A 63 5.86 4.32 -6.54
CA GLY A 63 5.27 5.66 -6.48
C GLY A 63 6.29 6.72 -6.07
N PHE A 64 7.13 6.42 -5.07
CA PHE A 64 8.24 7.27 -4.66
C PHE A 64 9.23 7.50 -5.81
N GLN A 65 9.68 6.44 -6.50
CA GLN A 65 10.63 6.59 -7.61
C GLN A 65 10.09 7.50 -8.73
N LEU A 66 8.79 7.44 -8.99
CA LEU A 66 8.12 8.24 -10.02
C LEU A 66 7.88 9.70 -9.58
N ALA A 67 7.72 9.96 -8.28
CA ALA A 67 7.36 11.28 -7.75
C ALA A 67 8.52 12.06 -7.09
N GLN A 68 9.62 11.40 -6.71
CA GLN A 68 10.66 12.00 -5.86
C GLN A 68 11.34 13.25 -6.45
N ASN A 69 11.37 13.43 -7.77
CA ASN A 69 11.94 14.62 -8.41
C ASN A 69 10.98 15.81 -8.45
N SER A 70 9.72 15.55 -8.11
CA SER A 70 8.65 16.53 -8.12
C SER A 70 8.23 16.92 -6.72
N CYS A 71 8.59 16.13 -5.70
CA CYS A 71 8.19 16.31 -4.31
C CYS A 71 9.30 16.26 -3.29
N THR A 72 9.03 16.86 -2.13
CA THR A 72 9.92 16.90 -0.98
C THR A 72 9.57 15.85 0.09
N TYR A 73 8.32 15.40 0.13
CA TYR A 73 7.81 14.35 1.00
C TYR A 73 6.70 13.57 0.30
N ILE A 74 6.35 12.41 0.86
CA ILE A 74 5.24 11.58 0.41
C ILE A 74 4.25 11.33 1.56
N ALA A 75 2.97 11.18 1.23
CA ALA A 75 2.00 10.53 2.09
C ALA A 75 1.63 9.17 1.52
N MET A 76 1.79 8.14 2.33
CA MET A 76 1.40 6.77 2.01
C MET A 76 -0.01 6.59 2.54
N HIS A 77 -0.98 6.45 1.66
CA HIS A 77 -2.39 6.64 2.00
C HIS A 77 -3.25 5.50 1.45
N ASP A 78 -3.94 4.79 2.34
CA ASP A 78 -4.91 3.79 1.94
C ASP A 78 -6.16 4.46 1.33
N VAL A 79 -6.68 3.93 0.22
CA VAL A 79 -7.75 4.59 -0.56
C VAL A 79 -9.15 4.46 0.07
N ASP A 80 -9.35 3.69 1.15
CA ASP A 80 -10.61 3.67 1.92
C ASP A 80 -10.59 4.44 3.23
N LEU A 81 -9.43 4.95 3.64
CA LEU A 81 -9.28 5.56 4.95
C LEU A 81 -9.36 7.07 4.82
N LEU A 82 -10.57 7.63 4.90
CA LEU A 82 -10.82 9.04 4.70
C LEU A 82 -10.71 9.81 6.03
N PRO A 83 -9.87 10.85 6.15
CA PRO A 83 -9.88 11.72 7.31
C PRO A 83 -11.20 12.50 7.37
N LEU A 84 -11.83 12.54 8.54
CA LEU A 84 -13.06 13.31 8.81
C LEU A 84 -12.80 14.54 9.69
N ASN A 85 -11.61 14.63 10.28
CA ASN A 85 -11.22 15.71 11.17
C ASN A 85 -10.16 16.60 10.50
N ASP A 86 -10.51 17.86 10.27
CA ASP A 86 -9.66 18.88 9.63
C ASP A 86 -8.45 19.29 10.48
N GLN A 87 -8.38 18.87 11.76
CA GLN A 87 -7.21 19.06 12.63
C GLN A 87 -6.05 18.10 12.31
N LEU A 88 -6.28 17.08 11.46
CA LEU A 88 -5.23 16.15 11.06
C LEU A 88 -4.25 16.84 10.11
N SER A 89 -3.02 17.09 10.57
CA SER A 89 -1.98 17.71 9.75
C SER A 89 -1.49 16.78 8.64
N TYR A 90 -1.42 17.34 7.43
CA TYR A 90 -0.76 16.77 6.25
C TYR A 90 0.46 17.59 5.82
N GLU A 91 0.94 18.48 6.69
CA GLU A 91 2.09 19.33 6.41
C GLU A 91 3.39 18.53 6.27
N PHE A 92 4.44 19.20 5.80
CA PHE A 92 5.74 18.59 5.69
C PHE A 92 6.21 18.04 7.06
N PRO A 93 6.65 16.78 7.15
CA PRO A 93 7.01 16.13 8.41
C PRO A 93 8.41 16.57 8.90
N TYR A 94 8.54 17.81 9.36
CA TYR A 94 9.82 18.45 9.73
C TYR A 94 10.64 17.65 10.76
N ASN A 95 9.98 17.10 11.78
CA ASN A 95 10.67 16.48 12.91
C ASN A 95 11.00 14.99 12.69
N GLY A 96 10.38 14.34 11.72
CA GLY A 96 10.41 12.89 11.55
C GLY A 96 9.13 12.35 10.94
N PRO A 97 9.09 11.06 10.55
CA PRO A 97 7.88 10.43 9.98
C PRO A 97 6.64 10.71 10.84
N PHE A 98 5.56 11.17 10.20
CA PHE A 98 4.32 11.58 10.87
C PHE A 98 3.18 10.63 10.50
N HIS A 99 2.72 9.85 11.48
CA HIS A 99 1.68 8.83 11.30
C HIS A 99 0.30 9.39 11.65
N VAL A 100 -0.42 9.83 10.62
CA VAL A 100 -1.73 10.50 10.72
C VAL A 100 -2.79 9.55 11.29
N SER A 101 -2.83 8.31 10.82
CA SER A 101 -3.78 7.28 11.27
C SER A 101 -3.31 6.58 12.55
N SER A 102 -2.97 7.37 13.58
CA SER A 102 -2.52 6.89 14.90
C SER A 102 -3.35 5.71 15.44
N PRO A 103 -2.76 4.75 16.18
CA PRO A 103 -3.52 3.68 16.82
C PRO A 103 -4.64 4.16 17.76
N SER A 104 -4.52 5.37 18.31
CA SER A 104 -5.57 5.99 19.13
C SER A 104 -6.76 6.54 18.31
N LEU A 105 -6.61 6.66 17.00
CA LEU A 105 -7.56 7.28 16.08
C LEU A 105 -8.07 6.31 14.99
N HIS A 106 -7.29 5.29 14.66
CA HIS A 106 -7.63 4.32 13.62
C HIS A 106 -8.79 3.41 14.06
N PRO A 107 -9.79 3.13 13.21
CA PRO A 107 -10.97 2.37 13.62
C PRO A 107 -10.75 0.87 13.87
N ASN A 108 -9.64 0.29 13.40
CA ASN A 108 -9.44 -1.17 13.45
C ASN A 108 -8.09 -1.63 14.06
N TYR A 109 -7.10 -0.76 14.25
CA TYR A 109 -5.74 -1.16 14.57
C TYR A 109 -5.18 -0.26 15.67
N HIS A 110 -4.97 -0.83 16.86
CA HIS A 110 -4.73 -0.05 18.09
C HIS A 110 -3.41 -0.39 18.79
N TYR A 111 -2.55 -1.23 18.17
CA TYR A 111 -1.28 -1.62 18.76
C TYR A 111 -0.21 -0.53 18.57
N LYS A 112 0.70 -0.40 19.55
CA LYS A 112 1.64 0.73 19.66
C LYS A 112 2.56 0.94 18.45
N THR A 113 2.97 -0.16 17.80
CA THR A 113 3.91 -0.15 16.67
C THR A 113 3.21 0.02 15.32
N TYR A 114 1.89 0.16 15.28
CA TYR A 114 1.14 0.35 14.04
C TYR A 114 1.53 1.66 13.35
N VAL A 115 1.80 1.53 12.04
CA VAL A 115 2.21 2.59 11.11
C VAL A 115 1.56 2.46 9.72
N GLY A 116 0.51 1.65 9.59
CA GLY A 116 -0.25 1.46 8.35
C GLY A 116 -1.29 2.57 8.12
N GLY A 117 -2.15 2.45 7.11
CA GLY A 117 -3.14 3.47 6.81
C GLY A 117 -2.53 4.70 6.14
N ILE A 118 -2.24 5.74 6.92
CA ILE A 118 -1.77 7.06 6.49
C ILE A 118 -0.49 7.47 7.25
N MET A 119 0.63 7.57 6.53
CA MET A 119 1.93 7.99 7.06
C MET A 119 2.61 8.97 6.11
N LEU A 120 3.12 10.07 6.65
CA LEU A 120 3.89 11.08 5.94
C LEU A 120 5.37 10.93 6.27
N ILE A 121 6.22 11.04 5.25
CA ILE A 121 7.67 10.92 5.41
C ILE A 121 8.40 11.77 4.37
N SER A 122 9.45 12.48 4.80
CA SER A 122 10.30 13.25 3.89
C SER A 122 11.04 12.32 2.94
N ASN A 123 11.39 12.82 1.75
CA ASN A 123 12.14 12.02 0.78
C ASN A 123 13.50 11.57 1.34
N GLU A 124 14.12 12.42 2.17
CA GLU A 124 15.36 12.10 2.86
C GLU A 124 15.19 10.90 3.79
N HIS A 125 14.22 10.94 4.69
CA HIS A 125 13.96 9.84 5.62
C HIS A 125 13.53 8.56 4.90
N PHE A 126 12.73 8.67 3.83
CA PHE A 126 12.32 7.51 3.04
C PHE A 126 13.51 6.84 2.33
N LYS A 127 14.44 7.64 1.78
CA LYS A 127 15.69 7.15 1.21
C LYS A 127 16.61 6.56 2.27
N LEU A 128 16.73 7.20 3.44
CA LEU A 128 17.56 6.76 4.56
C LEU A 128 17.21 5.32 4.98
N VAL A 129 15.93 5.00 5.06
CA VAL A 129 15.46 3.64 5.44
C VAL A 129 15.36 2.67 4.26
N ASN A 130 15.79 3.10 3.06
CA ASN A 130 15.66 2.35 1.82
C ASN A 130 14.21 1.88 1.55
N GLY A 131 13.22 2.76 1.78
CA GLY A 131 11.80 2.48 1.59
C GLY A 131 11.28 1.20 2.26
N PHE A 132 10.25 0.59 1.69
CA PHE A 132 9.66 -0.67 2.16
C PHE A 132 10.43 -1.88 1.66
N SER A 133 10.37 -2.99 2.40
CA SER A 133 10.72 -4.30 1.87
C SER A 133 9.84 -4.69 0.67
N ASN A 134 10.45 -5.38 -0.30
CA ASN A 134 9.76 -5.91 -1.48
C ASN A 134 9.16 -7.31 -1.24
N ASN A 135 9.35 -7.91 -0.06
CA ASN A 135 8.99 -9.31 0.20
C ASN A 135 7.50 -9.53 0.58
N TYR A 136 6.73 -8.47 0.75
CA TYR A 136 5.38 -8.53 1.32
C TYR A 136 4.29 -8.60 0.23
N PHE A 137 4.06 -9.81 -0.25
CA PHE A 137 2.97 -10.13 -1.18
C PHE A 137 1.75 -10.70 -0.44
N GLY A 138 0.59 -10.09 -0.62
CA GLY A 138 -0.62 -10.34 0.17
C GLY A 138 -0.76 -9.37 1.34
N TRP A 139 -1.73 -9.63 2.22
CA TRP A 139 -2.05 -8.73 3.34
C TRP A 139 -1.15 -8.98 4.56
N GLY A 140 -0.58 -7.87 5.06
CA GLY A 140 -0.03 -7.69 6.41
C GLY A 140 1.50 -7.75 6.51
N LEU A 141 1.99 -7.15 7.61
CA LEU A 141 3.38 -7.11 8.09
C LEU A 141 4.33 -6.18 7.33
N GLU A 142 3.95 -5.57 6.21
CA GLU A 142 4.86 -4.66 5.48
C GLU A 142 5.05 -3.34 6.23
N ASP A 143 3.99 -2.88 6.90
CA ASP A 143 3.98 -1.72 7.78
C ASP A 143 4.76 -1.99 9.07
N ASP A 144 4.58 -3.16 9.69
CA ASP A 144 5.37 -3.59 10.85
C ASP A 144 6.87 -3.68 10.55
N GLU A 145 7.25 -4.19 9.36
CA GLU A 145 8.66 -4.24 8.95
C GLU A 145 9.20 -2.84 8.68
N PHE A 146 8.40 -1.97 8.06
CA PHE A 146 8.76 -0.57 7.84
C PHE A 146 8.97 0.18 9.16
N TYR A 147 8.11 -0.04 10.17
CA TYR A 147 8.32 0.47 11.53
C TYR A 147 9.70 0.07 12.06
N ALA A 148 10.09 -1.21 11.91
CA ALA A 148 11.41 -1.67 12.35
C ALA A 148 12.55 -0.96 11.62
N ARG A 149 12.40 -0.61 10.32
CA ARG A 149 13.39 0.21 9.60
C ARG A 149 13.52 1.61 10.18
N LEU A 150 12.39 2.25 10.49
CA LEU A 150 12.38 3.59 11.08
C LEU A 150 13.12 3.58 12.43
N MET A 151 12.89 2.55 13.26
CA MET A 151 13.56 2.41 14.54
C MET A 151 15.07 2.13 14.38
N GLU A 152 15.48 1.27 13.44
CA GLU A 152 16.90 1.02 13.17
C GLU A 152 17.65 2.27 12.66
N ALA A 153 16.96 3.15 11.96
CA ALA A 153 17.50 4.44 11.52
C ALA A 153 17.42 5.54 12.58
N ASN A 154 17.04 5.21 13.82
CA ASN A 154 16.83 6.15 14.94
C ASN A 154 15.86 7.30 14.61
N LEU A 155 14.87 7.05 13.76
CA LEU A 155 13.84 8.03 13.43
C LEU A 155 12.70 7.96 14.45
N LYS A 156 12.40 9.11 15.09
CA LYS A 156 11.23 9.25 15.95
C LYS A 156 9.97 9.38 15.11
N ILE A 157 8.96 8.57 15.41
CA ILE A 157 7.63 8.66 14.78
C ILE A 157 6.77 9.63 15.59
N TYR A 158 6.20 10.60 14.89
CA TYR A 158 5.26 11.57 15.43
C TYR A 158 3.83 11.19 15.07
N ARG A 159 2.87 11.58 15.90
CA ARG A 159 1.44 11.29 15.72
C ARG A 159 0.63 12.53 16.11
N PRO A 160 -0.61 12.67 15.62
CA PRO A 160 -1.49 13.76 16.05
C PRO A 160 -1.67 13.77 17.57
N GLU A 161 -1.56 14.96 18.15
CA GLU A 161 -1.79 15.23 19.58
C GLU A 161 -3.02 16.14 19.73
N ASN A 162 -3.70 16.08 20.87
CA ASN A 162 -4.84 16.94 21.20
C ASN A 162 -6.01 16.88 20.19
N ILE A 163 -6.17 15.75 19.51
CA ILE A 163 -7.31 15.47 18.63
C ILE A 163 -8.55 15.16 19.48
N GLN A 164 -9.64 15.88 19.27
CA GLN A 164 -10.89 15.72 20.03
C GLN A 164 -11.72 14.51 19.57
N THR A 165 -11.54 14.06 18.33
CA THR A 165 -12.15 12.85 17.78
C THR A 165 -11.42 11.58 18.25
N ASN A 166 -12.05 10.42 18.05
CA ASN A 166 -11.54 9.12 18.47
C ASN A 166 -11.67 8.06 17.35
N GLN A 167 -11.47 6.79 17.70
CA GLN A 167 -11.52 5.63 16.78
C GLN A 167 -12.82 5.51 15.97
N SER A 168 -13.92 6.09 16.44
CA SER A 168 -15.23 5.99 15.78
C SER A 168 -15.53 7.10 14.77
N ASN A 169 -14.87 8.26 14.88
CA ASN A 169 -15.25 9.46 14.14
C ASN A 169 -14.08 10.29 13.60
N THR A 170 -12.83 9.82 13.77
CA THR A 170 -11.67 10.50 13.17
C THR A 170 -11.50 10.14 11.69
N PHE A 171 -11.82 8.90 11.32
CA PHE A 171 -11.71 8.41 9.95
C PHE A 171 -12.97 7.65 9.53
N ALA A 172 -13.41 7.84 8.28
CA ALA A 172 -14.32 6.90 7.62
C ALA A 172 -13.48 5.82 6.93
N HIS A 173 -13.61 4.57 7.37
CA HIS A 173 -12.94 3.43 6.76
C HIS A 173 -13.96 2.62 5.94
N ILE A 174 -14.03 2.92 4.64
CA ILE A 174 -15.04 2.37 3.72
C ILE A 174 -14.57 1.01 3.18
N HIS A 175 -14.66 0.00 4.06
CA HIS A 175 -14.13 -1.34 3.80
C HIS A 175 -15.14 -2.43 4.15
N ASP A 176 -15.94 -2.87 3.17
CA ASP A 176 -16.77 -4.06 3.35
C ASP A 176 -15.91 -5.31 3.21
N ARG A 177 -15.71 -6.03 4.32
CA ARG A 177 -14.86 -7.24 4.37
C ARG A 177 -15.38 -8.40 3.51
N ASN A 178 -16.67 -8.41 3.18
CA ASN A 178 -17.27 -9.46 2.33
C ASN A 178 -17.01 -9.20 0.85
N VAL A 179 -16.99 -7.92 0.46
CA VAL A 179 -16.73 -7.46 -0.90
C VAL A 179 -15.21 -7.36 -1.15
N TYR A 180 -14.49 -6.73 -0.24
CA TYR A 180 -13.06 -6.42 -0.31
C TYR A 180 -12.25 -7.37 0.58
N LYS A 181 -12.22 -8.66 0.21
CA LYS A 181 -11.53 -9.68 1.02
C LYS A 181 -10.02 -9.43 1.07
N ARG A 182 -9.48 -9.38 2.28
CA ARG A 182 -8.03 -9.35 2.51
C ARG A 182 -7.40 -10.68 2.11
N ASP A 183 -6.33 -10.62 1.31
CA ASP A 183 -5.56 -11.79 0.93
C ASP A 183 -4.61 -12.21 2.07
N THR A 184 -5.15 -12.93 3.05
CA THR A 184 -4.42 -13.34 4.26
C THR A 184 -3.68 -14.66 4.11
N ALA A 185 -3.82 -15.36 2.97
CA ALA A 185 -3.22 -16.66 2.73
C ALA A 185 -1.70 -16.63 3.00
N LYS A 186 -1.18 -17.71 3.57
CA LYS A 186 0.25 -17.89 3.83
C LYS A 186 0.73 -19.06 2.99
N LEU A 187 1.58 -18.76 2.01
CA LEU A 187 2.04 -19.70 0.99
C LEU A 187 3.52 -20.01 1.22
N PHE A 188 3.94 -21.25 0.97
CA PHE A 188 5.33 -21.69 1.19
C PHE A 188 5.81 -21.33 2.62
N ASN A 189 7.05 -20.89 2.77
CA ASN A 189 7.63 -20.42 4.02
C ASN A 189 7.35 -18.92 4.31
N GLN A 190 6.35 -18.29 3.68
CA GLN A 190 6.04 -16.87 3.84
C GLN A 190 5.95 -16.44 5.31
N LYS A 191 5.24 -17.23 6.14
CA LYS A 191 5.04 -16.91 7.57
C LYS A 191 6.37 -16.76 8.32
N GLU A 192 7.36 -17.58 7.98
CA GLU A 192 8.67 -17.56 8.62
C GLU A 192 9.50 -16.37 8.11
N VAL A 193 9.55 -16.18 6.79
CA VAL A 193 10.39 -15.15 6.16
C VAL A 193 9.90 -13.74 6.48
N THR A 194 8.60 -13.47 6.35
CA THR A 194 8.05 -12.11 6.51
C THR A 194 7.99 -11.63 7.96
N ARG A 195 8.35 -12.49 8.93
CA ARG A 195 8.51 -12.12 10.35
C ARG A 195 9.96 -11.77 10.71
N LYS A 196 10.91 -11.96 9.78
CA LYS A 196 12.31 -11.60 9.94
C LYS A 196 12.55 -10.23 9.27
N ARG A 197 13.43 -9.43 9.87
CA ARG A 197 13.83 -8.12 9.32
C ARG A 197 14.52 -8.29 7.96
N ASP A 198 14.04 -7.59 6.93
CA ASP A 198 14.62 -7.65 5.60
C ASP A 198 15.62 -6.52 5.32
N ARG A 199 16.90 -6.78 5.58
CA ARG A 199 17.98 -5.82 5.26
C ARG A 199 18.52 -5.97 3.83
N LYS A 200 17.90 -6.81 2.98
CA LYS A 200 18.38 -7.13 1.63
C LYS A 200 17.58 -6.41 0.55
N THR A 201 16.30 -6.16 0.76
CA THR A 201 15.45 -5.47 -0.22
C THR A 201 14.90 -4.15 0.31
N GLY A 202 14.44 -3.32 -0.61
CA GLY A 202 14.11 -1.93 -0.36
C GLY A 202 13.86 -1.17 -1.65
N LEU A 203 13.69 0.16 -1.52
CA LEU A 203 13.52 1.12 -2.60
C LEU A 203 14.52 0.94 -3.75
N ASN A 204 15.81 0.82 -3.43
CA ASN A 204 16.87 0.68 -4.43
C ASN A 204 16.91 -0.68 -5.16
N THR A 205 16.14 -1.67 -4.68
CA THR A 205 16.05 -3.01 -5.29
C THR A 205 14.67 -3.30 -5.85
N THR A 206 13.72 -2.37 -5.72
CA THR A 206 12.37 -2.54 -6.27
C THR A 206 12.45 -2.52 -7.80
N LYS A 207 12.10 -3.65 -8.42
CA LYS A 207 12.05 -3.81 -9.87
C LYS A 207 10.60 -3.78 -10.35
N PHE A 208 10.34 -2.98 -11.37
CA PHE A 208 9.00 -2.84 -11.95
C PHE A 208 9.10 -2.38 -13.40
N ASN A 209 8.03 -2.63 -14.15
CA ASN A 209 7.81 -2.09 -15.48
C ASN A 209 6.63 -1.12 -15.44
N LEU A 210 6.84 0.11 -15.90
CA LEU A 210 5.76 1.06 -16.10
C LEU A 210 5.07 0.74 -17.42
N LEU A 211 3.82 0.28 -17.35
CA LEU A 211 3.05 -0.15 -18.52
C LEU A 211 2.32 1.02 -19.17
N ASN A 212 1.70 1.88 -18.35
CA ASN A 212 1.00 3.07 -18.84
C ASN A 212 0.84 4.14 -17.76
N ILE A 213 0.61 5.38 -18.19
CA ILE A 213 0.20 6.49 -17.33
C ILE A 213 -1.13 7.03 -17.85
N TYR A 214 -2.16 7.02 -17.01
CA TYR A 214 -3.44 7.66 -17.31
C TYR A 214 -3.55 8.99 -16.58
N HIS A 215 -3.84 10.06 -17.30
CA HIS A 215 -4.15 11.36 -16.75
C HIS A 215 -5.66 11.48 -16.59
N MET A 216 -6.13 11.72 -15.36
CA MET A 216 -7.56 11.76 -15.06
C MET A 216 -7.89 12.99 -14.22
N SER A 217 -9.16 13.37 -14.23
CA SER A 217 -9.66 14.49 -13.44
C SER A 217 -11.04 14.19 -12.90
N ILE A 218 -11.31 14.61 -11.67
CA ILE A 218 -12.64 14.55 -11.06
C ILE A 218 -12.90 15.85 -10.35
N GLU A 219 -14.05 16.48 -10.61
CA GLU A 219 -14.43 17.75 -9.97
C GLU A 219 -13.29 18.79 -10.06
N ASN A 220 -12.62 18.85 -11.22
CA ASN A 220 -11.45 19.70 -11.52
C ASN A 220 -10.15 19.36 -10.76
N ILE A 221 -10.11 18.27 -10.00
CA ILE A 221 -8.87 17.76 -9.42
C ILE A 221 -8.24 16.76 -10.34
N GLU A 222 -7.04 17.09 -10.80
CA GLU A 222 -6.23 16.22 -11.64
C GLU A 222 -5.43 15.23 -10.80
N PHE A 223 -5.31 14.02 -11.33
CA PHE A 223 -4.48 12.97 -10.76
C PHE A 223 -3.98 12.03 -11.87
N ARG A 224 -3.03 11.18 -11.52
CA ARG A 224 -2.45 10.21 -12.45
C ARG A 224 -2.61 8.81 -11.91
N ILE A 225 -2.98 7.88 -12.77
CA ILE A 225 -2.91 6.45 -12.50
C ILE A 225 -1.69 5.88 -13.20
N PHE A 226 -0.77 5.32 -12.42
CA PHE A 226 0.38 4.59 -12.93
C PHE A 226 0.04 3.09 -12.97
N ASN A 227 -0.05 2.54 -14.18
CA ASN A 227 -0.20 1.11 -14.37
C ASN A 227 1.18 0.47 -14.35
N VAL A 228 1.49 -0.29 -13.29
CA VAL A 228 2.83 -0.84 -13.05
C VAL A 228 2.75 -2.35 -12.87
N ALA A 229 3.70 -3.07 -13.47
CA ALA A 229 3.92 -4.49 -13.23
C ALA A 229 5.13 -4.67 -12.31
N ILE A 230 4.90 -5.19 -11.10
CA ILE A 230 5.98 -5.45 -10.14
C ILE A 230 6.65 -6.77 -10.50
N GLU A 231 7.98 -6.78 -10.55
CA GLU A 231 8.71 -8.03 -10.75
C GLU A 231 8.77 -8.84 -9.46
N CYS A 232 8.52 -10.15 -9.57
CA CYS A 232 8.77 -11.10 -8.51
C CYS A 232 9.89 -12.06 -8.92
N ASN A 233 10.89 -12.20 -8.06
CA ASN A 233 11.82 -13.32 -8.10
C ASN A 233 11.18 -14.50 -7.34
N VAL A 234 10.62 -15.46 -8.09
CA VAL A 234 9.91 -16.62 -7.52
C VAL A 234 10.81 -17.55 -6.71
N ASP A 235 12.12 -17.55 -6.95
CA ASP A 235 13.07 -18.36 -6.17
C ASP A 235 13.27 -17.77 -4.76
N ARG A 236 13.12 -16.45 -4.62
CA ARG A 236 13.27 -15.74 -3.32
C ARG A 236 11.95 -15.55 -2.59
N THR A 237 10.89 -15.21 -3.32
CA THR A 237 9.57 -14.88 -2.76
C THR A 237 8.48 -15.66 -3.49
N PRO A 238 8.47 -17.01 -3.45
CA PRO A 238 7.52 -17.85 -4.19
C PRO A 238 6.05 -17.55 -3.81
N TRP A 239 5.82 -17.05 -2.60
CA TRP A 239 4.50 -16.60 -2.14
C TRP A 239 3.97 -15.34 -2.83
N CYS A 240 4.71 -14.76 -3.78
CA CYS A 240 4.19 -13.71 -4.65
C CYS A 240 3.13 -14.22 -5.62
N LEU A 241 3.14 -15.51 -5.95
CA LEU A 241 2.16 -16.12 -6.85
C LEU A 241 0.79 -16.21 -6.17
N LYS A 242 -0.28 -15.97 -6.94
CA LYS A 242 -1.64 -16.26 -6.49
C LYS A 242 -1.85 -17.78 -6.40
N GLN A 243 -2.69 -18.23 -5.46
CA GLN A 243 -3.13 -19.62 -5.49
C GLN A 243 -3.87 -19.90 -6.80
N PRO A 244 -3.55 -20.98 -7.52
CA PRO A 244 -4.31 -21.37 -8.70
C PRO A 244 -5.76 -21.71 -8.31
N SER A 245 -6.71 -21.37 -9.17
CA SER A 245 -8.11 -21.80 -9.01
C SER A 245 -8.19 -23.32 -9.05
N SER A 246 -9.04 -23.90 -8.20
CA SER A 246 -9.17 -25.33 -7.91
C SER A 246 -9.45 -26.24 -9.13
N SER A 247 -9.71 -25.68 -10.31
CA SER A 247 -10.07 -26.40 -11.54
C SER A 247 -8.94 -26.46 -12.60
N SER A 248 -7.69 -26.17 -12.26
CA SER A 248 -6.60 -26.07 -13.25
C SER A 248 -5.46 -27.07 -13.01
N SER A 249 -4.86 -27.59 -14.09
CA SER A 249 -3.66 -28.45 -14.08
C SER A 249 -2.44 -27.77 -13.41
N SER A 250 -2.45 -26.45 -13.32
CA SER A 250 -1.52 -25.63 -12.54
C SER A 250 -1.65 -25.82 -11.02
N SER A 251 -2.80 -26.29 -10.51
CA SER A 251 -2.99 -26.62 -9.09
C SER A 251 -2.14 -27.81 -8.64
N ILE A 252 -1.92 -28.79 -9.52
CA ILE A 252 -1.08 -29.97 -9.21
C ILE A 252 0.40 -29.56 -9.18
N LYS A 253 0.86 -28.74 -10.15
CA LYS A 253 2.23 -28.21 -10.17
C LYS A 253 2.52 -27.30 -8.97
N PHE A 254 1.57 -26.44 -8.58
CA PHE A 254 1.70 -25.58 -7.41
C PHE A 254 1.76 -26.38 -6.10
N LYS A 255 0.94 -27.43 -5.95
CA LYS A 255 1.02 -28.35 -4.81
C LYS A 255 2.36 -29.09 -4.75
N ASN A 256 2.88 -29.52 -5.90
CA ASN A 256 4.20 -30.15 -5.96
C ASN A 256 5.33 -29.17 -5.59
N GLN A 257 5.25 -27.90 -6.02
CA GLN A 257 6.20 -26.85 -5.62
C GLN A 257 6.12 -26.50 -4.12
N LEU A 258 4.92 -26.51 -3.53
CA LEU A 258 4.75 -26.36 -2.08
C LEU A 258 5.41 -27.48 -1.28
N GLN A 259 5.49 -28.70 -1.85
CA GLN A 259 6.06 -29.89 -1.20
C GLN A 259 7.57 -30.09 -1.46
N GLN A 260 8.14 -29.48 -2.49
CA GLN A 260 9.54 -29.70 -2.93
C GLN A 260 10.58 -28.75 -2.31
N GLN A 261 10.18 -27.73 -1.54
CA GLN A 261 11.17 -26.90 -0.85
C GLN A 261 11.71 -27.65 0.38
N PRO A 262 13.04 -27.79 0.53
CA PRO A 262 13.62 -28.50 1.66
C PRO A 262 13.15 -27.83 2.95
N GLN A 263 12.71 -28.65 3.91
CA GLN A 263 12.57 -28.20 5.28
C GLN A 263 13.92 -27.59 5.68
N LEU A 264 13.95 -26.28 5.92
CA LEU A 264 15.12 -25.64 6.51
C LEU A 264 15.28 -26.29 7.89
N ASN A 265 16.25 -27.20 7.98
CA ASN A 265 16.62 -27.84 9.24
C ASN A 265 16.93 -26.76 10.27
N HIS A 266 16.36 -26.97 11.45
CA HIS A 266 16.34 -26.10 12.62
C HIS A 266 17.69 -25.50 13.02
#